data_AF-A0A6V7LM72-F1
#
_entry.id   AF-A0A6V7LM72-F1
#
_cell.length_a   1.000
_cell.length_b   1.000
_cell.length_c   1.000
_cell.angle_alpha   90.00
_cell.angle_beta   90.00
_cell.angle_gamma   90.00
#
_symmetry.space_group_name_H-M   'P 1'
#
loop_
_entity.id
_entity.type
_entity.pdbx_description
1 polymer ?
#
loop_
_entity_poly.entity_id
_entity_poly.type
_entity_poly.pdbx_seq_one_letter_code
_entity_poly.pdbx_strand_id
1 'polypeptide(L)' 'IGLVEEQGRRVEEHNVTTEDGYKLKIYRVPPHPNAIRKSGRRRVVFLQHGLAASSDYFVIYRPENSL' A
#
# COMPACT_ATOMS: atom_id res chain seq x y z
N ILE A 1 12.97 6.06 -5.39
CA ILE A 1 12.29 4.84 -5.89
C ILE A 1 11.47 4.31 -4.73
N GLY A 2 10.20 3.93 -4.94
CA GLY A 2 9.34 3.47 -3.83
C GLY A 2 9.71 2.05 -3.38
N LEU A 3 9.71 1.78 -2.07
CA LEU A 3 10.06 0.47 -1.47
C LEU A 3 9.34 -0.71 -2.14
N VAL A 4 8.07 -0.51 -2.49
CA VAL A 4 7.25 -1.53 -3.17
C VAL A 4 7.63 -1.71 -4.64
N GLU A 5 8.03 -0.64 -5.32
CA GLU A 5 8.46 -0.69 -6.73
C GLU A 5 9.78 -1.46 -6.86
N GLU A 6 10.69 -1.32 -5.89
CA GLU A 6 11.93 -2.10 -5.84
C GLU A 6 11.71 -3.61 -5.67
N GLN A 7 10.51 -4.01 -5.24
CA GLN A 7 10.06 -5.40 -5.13
C GLN A 7 9.29 -5.85 -6.37
N GLY A 8 9.32 -5.09 -7.47
CA GLY A 8 8.65 -5.43 -8.74
C GLY A 8 7.13 -5.29 -8.70
N ARG A 9 6.58 -4.59 -7.71
CA ARG A 9 5.13 -4.39 -7.53
C ARG A 9 4.75 -2.97 -7.95
N ARG A 10 3.57 -2.81 -8.54
CA ARG A 10 3.02 -1.48 -8.85
C ARG A 10 2.47 -0.83 -7.58
N VAL A 11 2.54 0.50 -7.53
CA VAL A 11 1.93 1.35 -6.50
C VAL A 11 1.02 2.38 -7.17
N GLU A 12 -0.10 2.69 -6.53
CA GLU A 12 -0.95 3.82 -6.83
C GLU A 12 -0.87 4.83 -5.69
N GLU A 13 -0.74 6.12 -6.02
CA GLU A 13 -0.81 7.21 -5.04
C GLU A 13 -2.16 7.93 -5.15
N HIS A 14 -2.77 8.23 -4.01
CA HIS A 14 -4.05 8.92 -3.91
C HIS A 14 -3.89 10.11 -2.95
N ASN A 15 -4.25 11.31 -3.39
CA ASN A 15 -4.31 12.48 -2.51
C ASN A 15 -5.74 12.64 -1.99
N VAL A 16 -5.90 12.60 -0.67
CA VAL A 16 -7.18 12.75 0.03
C VAL A 16 -7.13 13.99 0.89
N THR A 17 -8.12 14.86 0.76
CA THR A 17 -8.28 16.03 1.62
C THR A 17 -9.31 15.72 2.69
N THR A 18 -8.96 15.86 3.97
CA THR A 18 -9.90 15.72 5.09
C THR A 18 -10.84 16.92 5.16
N GLU A 19 -11.94 16.80 5.90
CA GLU A 19 -12.93 17.87 6.06
C GLU A 19 -12.33 19.16 6.65
N ASP A 20 -11.35 19.01 7.53
CA ASP A 20 -10.59 20.10 8.16
C ASP A 20 -9.36 20.56 7.36
N GLY A 21 -9.17 20.03 6.14
CA GLY A 21 -8.23 20.57 5.15
C GLY A 21 -6.85 19.94 5.11
N TYR A 22 -6.57 18.89 5.89
CA TYR A 22 -5.31 18.15 5.78
C TYR A 22 -5.24 17.38 4.46
N LYS A 23 -4.10 17.48 3.77
CA LYS A 23 -3.82 16.76 2.53
C LYS A 23 -3.02 15.51 2.84
N LEU A 24 -3.70 14.37 2.84
CA LEU A 24 -3.11 13.05 3.09
C LEU A 24 -2.73 12.40 1.77
N LYS A 25 -1.50 11.88 1.69
CA LYS A 25 -1.10 10.97 0.62
C LYS A 25 -1.29 9.54 1.09
N ILE A 26 -2.13 8.78 0.38
CA ILE A 26 -2.43 7.38 0.66
C ILE A 26 -1.86 6.52 -0.48
N TYR A 27 -1.24 5.42 -0.09
CA TYR A 27 -0.65 4.46 -1.03
C TYR A 27 -1.51 3.20 -1.14
N ARG A 28 -1.70 2.71 -2.36
CA ARG A 28 -2.39 1.45 -2.63
C ARG A 28 -1.49 0.54 -3.45
N VAL A 29 -1.29 -0.68 -2.97
CA VAL A 29 -0.61 -1.72 -3.73
C VAL A 29 -1.67 -2.58 -4.43
N PRO A 30 -1.92 -2.42 -5.74
CA PRO A 30 -2.87 -3.26 -6.45
C PRO A 30 -2.44 -4.74 -6.44
N PRO A 31 -3.41 -5.65 -6.71
CA PRO A 31 -3.11 -7.06 -6.88
C PRO A 31 -2.06 -7.28 -7.97
N HIS A 32 -1.22 -8.30 -7.80
CA HIS A 32 -0.26 -8.70 -8.81
C HIS A 32 -0.99 -9.01 -10.15
N PRO A 33 -0.46 -8.62 -11.32
CA PRO A 33 -1.10 -8.88 -12.60
C PRO A 33 -1.45 -10.35 -12.82
N ASN A 34 -0.57 -11.24 -12.37
CA ASN A 34 -0.74 -12.71 -12.45
C ASN A 34 -1.58 -13.31 -11.31
N ALA A 35 -2.11 -12.49 -10.38
CA ALA A 35 -2.95 -13.01 -9.32
C ALA A 35 -4.25 -13.56 -9.92
N ILE A 36 -4.54 -14.84 -9.66
CA ILE A 36 -5.76 -15.52 -10.11
C ILE A 36 -6.95 -14.61 -9.81
N ARG A 37 -7.68 -14.24 -10.87
CA ARG A 37 -8.95 -13.54 -10.76
C ARG A 37 -9.95 -14.53 -10.16
N LYS A 38 -9.96 -14.66 -8.83
CA LYS A 38 -11.09 -15.30 -8.15
C LYS A 38 -12.35 -14.53 -8.56
N SER A 39 -13.39 -15.23 -9.01
CA SER A 39 -14.65 -14.59 -9.39
C SER A 39 -15.18 -13.76 -8.21
N GLY A 40 -15.52 -12.49 -8.46
CA GLY A 40 -16.03 -11.57 -7.45
C GLY A 40 -15.15 -10.34 -7.18
N ARG A 41 -15.72 -9.37 -6.44
CA ARG A 41 -15.04 -8.13 -6.03
C ARG A 41 -13.93 -8.47 -5.04
N ARG A 42 -12.68 -8.10 -5.37
CA ARG A 42 -11.55 -8.27 -4.44
C ARG A 42 -11.79 -7.44 -3.18
N ARG A 43 -11.60 -8.07 -2.02
CA ARG A 43 -11.66 -7.40 -0.71
C ARG A 43 -10.55 -6.36 -0.63
N VAL A 44 -10.90 -5.17 -0.15
CA VAL A 44 -9.95 -4.09 0.15
C VAL A 44 -9.59 -4.19 1.62
N VAL A 45 -8.31 -4.05 1.93
CA VAL A 45 -7.79 -3.98 3.30
C VAL A 45 -7.12 -2.62 3.46
N PHE A 46 -7.45 -1.91 4.54
CA PHE A 46 -6.81 -0.66 4.93
C PHE A 46 -5.89 -0.93 6.12
N LEU A 47 -4.66 -0.43 6.04
CA LEU A 47 -3.65 -0.60 7.08
C LEU A 47 -3.24 0.79 7.57
N GLN A 48 -3.43 1.02 8.86
CA GLN A 48 -3.09 2.29 9.52
C GLN A 48 -1.90 2.06 10.43
N HIS A 49 -0.85 2.86 10.25
CA HIS A 49 0.33 2.81 11.10
C HIS A 49 0.04 3.40 12.50
N GLY A 50 0.91 3.09 13.46
CA GLY A 50 0.86 3.63 14.82
C GLY A 50 1.47 5.03 14.96
N LEU A 51 1.68 5.45 16.20
CA LEU A 51 2.30 6.74 16.52
C LEU A 51 3.74 6.81 15.98
N ALA A 52 4.14 7.99 15.47
CA ALA A 52 5.48 8.25 14.95
C ALA A 52 5.95 7.29 13.83
N ALA A 53 5.02 6.77 13.04
CA ALA A 53 5.28 5.89 11.90
C ALA A 53 4.68 6.44 10.60
N SER A 54 4.93 5.77 9.47
CA SER A 54 4.35 6.03 8.15
C SER A 54 3.81 4.75 7.53
N SER A 55 3.21 4.84 6.34
CA SER A 55 2.80 3.67 5.54
C SER A 55 3.94 2.71 5.20
N ASP A 56 5.20 3.17 5.25
CA ASP A 56 6.36 2.36 4.90
C ASP A 56 6.50 1.15 5.82
N TYR A 57 6.03 1.26 7.07
CA TYR A 57 6.12 0.20 8.08
C TYR A 57 5.54 -1.14 7.64
N PHE A 58 4.57 -1.14 6.72
CA PHE A 58 3.95 -2.36 6.19
C PHE A 58 4.71 -2.98 5.00
N VAL A 59 5.73 -2.30 4.49
CA VAL A 59 6.45 -2.67 3.25
C VAL A 59 7.97 -2.53 3.36
N ILE A 60 8.51 -2.18 4.54
CA ILE A 60 9.96 -1.97 4.75
C ILE A 60 10.80 -3.23 4.52
N TYR A 61 10.26 -4.42 4.80
CA TYR A 61 10.99 -5.67 4.61
C TYR A 61 10.72 -6.25 3.23
N ARG A 62 11.79 -6.72 2.60
CA ARG A 62 11.71 -7.54 1.39
C ARG A 62 11.25 -8.95 1.75
N PRO A 63 10.60 -9.68 0.82
CA PRO A 63 10.16 -11.06 1.07
C PRO A 63 11.27 -11.97 1.61
N GLU A 64 12.49 -11.83 1.08
CA GLU A 64 13.68 -12.58 1.52
C GLU A 64 14.15 -12.26 2.95
N ASN A 65 13.72 -11.14 3.52
CA ASN A 65 14.09 -10.68 4.86
C ASN A 65 12.89 -10.62 5.81
N SER A 66 11.76 -11.22 5.43
CA SER A 66 10.58 -11.38 6.29
C SER A 66 10.71 -12.66 7.12
N LEU A 67 10.26 -12.62 8.37
CA LEU A 67 10.16 -13.79 9.26
C LEU A 67 9.22 -14.87 8.70
#